data_AF-A0A7C2SM63-F1
#
_entry.id   AF-A0A7C2SM63-F1
#
_cell.length_a   1.000
_cell.length_b   1.000
_cell.length_c   1.000
_cell.angle_alpha   90.00
_cell.angle_beta   90.00
_cell.angle_gamma   90.00
#
_symmetry.space_group_name_H-M   'P 1'
#
loop_
_entity.id
_entity.type
_entity.pdbx_description
1 polymer ?
#
loop_
_entity_poly.entity_id
_entity_poly.type
_entity_poly.pdbx_seq_one_letter_code
_entity_poly.pdbx_strand_id
1 'polypeptide(L)'
;MPSPPSTLLVGDVGGTKTVLALASVRPQVVELHRQSVARLESPAFPHLRELVAQYLATRSAPRPQAACFGVPGPVLGGHCRTTNLPWELEPGELAASLGLEKVLLVNDVAALAWALARPPLPSHRVLRPG
;
A
#
# COMPACT_ATOMS: atom_id res chain seq x y z
N MET A 1 15.39 -24.82 2.16
CA MET A 1 15.20 -23.65 3.06
C MET A 1 13.96 -22.91 2.61
N PRO A 2 13.07 -22.43 3.51
CA PRO A 2 11.99 -21.54 3.10
C PRO A 2 12.60 -20.26 2.50
N SER A 3 12.04 -19.79 1.39
CA SER A 3 12.45 -18.51 0.78
C SER A 3 12.28 -17.38 1.80
N PRO A 4 13.20 -16.39 1.84
CA PRO A 4 13.03 -15.23 2.71
C PRO A 4 11.68 -14.54 2.41
N PRO A 5 10.99 -13.99 3.43
CA PRO A 5 9.75 -13.27 3.21
C PRO A 5 10.00 -12.06 2.29
N SER A 6 9.19 -11.92 1.25
CA SER A 6 9.23 -10.74 0.39
C SER A 6 8.63 -9.54 1.14
N THR A 7 9.38 -8.45 1.21
CA THR A 7 8.88 -7.18 1.75
C THR A 7 8.09 -6.46 0.67
N LEU A 8 6.85 -6.11 0.97
CA LEU A 8 5.97 -5.30 0.12
C LEU A 8 5.72 -3.94 0.75
N LEU A 9 5.59 -2.93 -0.11
CA LEU A 9 4.94 -1.68 0.25
C LEU A 9 3.44 -1.82 0.03
N VAL A 10 2.64 -1.46 1.03
CA VAL A 10 1.19 -1.35 0.87
C VAL A 10 0.77 0.07 1.15
N GLY A 11 -0.22 0.55 0.40
CA GLY A 11 -0.76 1.87 0.62
C GLY A 11 -2.25 1.97 0.36
N ASP A 12 -2.89 2.85 1.11
CA ASP A 12 -4.27 3.31 0.92
C ASP A 12 -4.19 4.77 0.48
N VAL A 13 -4.43 5.01 -0.81
CA VAL A 13 -4.30 6.31 -1.45
C VAL A 13 -5.66 7.00 -1.40
N GLY A 14 -5.71 8.16 -0.75
CA GLY A 14 -6.89 9.00 -0.68
C GLY A 14 -6.60 10.42 -1.17
N GLY A 15 -7.65 11.16 -1.50
CA GLY A 15 -7.53 12.56 -1.97
C GLY A 15 -6.94 13.51 -0.92
N THR A 16 -7.21 13.26 0.36
CA THR A 16 -6.68 14.09 1.46
C THR A 16 -5.46 13.45 2.09
N LYS A 17 -5.48 12.12 2.29
CA LYS A 17 -4.44 11.40 3.02
C LYS A 17 -4.08 10.12 2.29
N THR A 18 -2.79 9.81 2.29
CA THR A 18 -2.26 8.52 1.86
C THR A 18 -1.65 7.83 3.07
N VAL A 19 -2.06 6.59 3.33
CA VAL A 19 -1.52 5.75 4.38
C VAL A 19 -0.57 4.74 3.76
N LEU A 20 0.68 4.69 4.21
CA LEU A 20 1.69 3.75 3.72
C LEU A 20 2.22 2.86 4.85
N ALA A 21 2.57 1.62 4.52
CA ALA A 21 3.19 0.68 5.43
C ALA A 21 4.01 -0.37 4.67
N LEU A 22 4.95 -1.00 5.37
CA LEU A 22 5.65 -2.20 4.91
C LEU A 22 4.93 -3.45 5.44
N ALA A 23 4.95 -4.51 4.65
CA ALA A 23 4.44 -5.81 5.02
C ALA A 23 5.40 -6.92 4.60
N SER A 24 5.51 -7.98 5.41
CA SER A 24 6.19 -9.20 5.02
C SER A 24 5.17 -10.21 4.49
N VAL A 25 5.48 -10.81 3.34
CA VAL A 25 4.64 -11.83 2.73
C VAL A 25 5.33 -13.19 2.79
N ARG A 26 4.57 -14.17 3.27
CA ARG A 26 4.88 -15.60 3.27
C ARG A 26 3.69 -16.34 2.63
N PRO A 27 3.84 -17.60 2.22
CA PRO A 27 2.70 -18.41 1.78
C PRO A 27 1.55 -18.31 2.79
N GLN A 28 0.37 -17.92 2.30
CA GLN A 28 -0.88 -17.71 3.06
C GLN A 28 -0.88 -16.61 4.15
N VAL A 29 0.26 -15.98 4.47
CA VAL A 29 0.39 -15.01 5.57
C VAL A 29 0.92 -13.67 5.07
N VAL A 30 0.19 -12.60 5.40
CA VAL A 30 0.65 -11.22 5.20
C VAL A 30 0.74 -10.58 6.58
N GLU A 31 1.91 -10.09 6.94
CA GLU A 31 2.20 -9.49 8.23
C GLU A 31 2.55 -8.02 8.06
N LEU A 32 1.69 -7.13 8.57
CA LEU A 32 1.89 -5.68 8.50
C LEU A 32 2.89 -5.23 9.57
N HIS A 33 3.94 -4.51 9.17
CA HIS A 33 4.90 -3.93 10.09
C HIS A 33 4.30 -2.68 10.72
N ARG A 34 3.60 -2.82 11.86
CA ARG A 34 2.81 -1.73 12.47
C ARG A 34 3.60 -0.44 12.72
N GLN A 35 4.89 -0.54 13.07
CA GLN A 35 5.76 0.62 13.30
C GLN A 35 6.13 1.36 12.00
N SER A 36 5.96 0.73 10.85
CA SER A 36 6.21 1.35 9.55
C SER A 36 5.04 2.20 9.06
N VAL A 37 3.86 2.12 9.71
CA VAL A 37 2.68 2.86 9.26
C VAL A 37 2.94 4.37 9.33
N ALA A 38 2.67 5.06 8.23
CA ALA A 38 2.71 6.51 8.15
C ALA A 38 1.48 7.05 7.43
N ARG A 39 1.06 8.25 7.83
CA ARG A 39 0.00 9.00 7.16
C ARG A 39 0.63 10.28 6.61
N LEU A 40 0.51 10.47 5.31
CA LEU A 40 1.02 11.66 4.62
C LEU A 40 -0.17 12.41 4.02
N GLU A 41 -0.12 13.74 4.07
CA GLU A 41 -1.15 14.59 3.48
C GLU A 41 -0.94 14.61 1.97
N SER A 42 -1.87 13.98 1.22
CA SER A 42 -1.74 13.80 -0.22
C SER A 42 -1.56 15.12 -0.98
N PRO A 43 -2.30 16.22 -0.67
CA PRO A 43 -2.15 17.49 -1.37
C PRO A 43 -0.78 18.16 -1.20
N ALA A 44 0.04 17.71 -0.25
CA ALA A 44 1.40 18.21 -0.07
C ALA A 44 2.36 17.71 -1.16
N PHE A 45 1.91 16.80 -2.04
CA PHE A 45 2.72 16.17 -3.07
C PHE A 45 2.12 16.35 -4.46
N PRO A 46 2.93 16.68 -5.48
CA PRO A 46 2.45 16.82 -6.84
C PRO A 46 2.07 15.48 -7.48
N HIS A 47 2.73 14.38 -7.09
CA HIS A 47 2.37 13.02 -7.51
C HIS A 47 2.61 12.00 -6.39
N LEU A 48 2.05 10.79 -6.57
CA LEU A 48 2.17 9.70 -5.60
C LEU A 48 3.62 9.22 -5.44
N ARG A 49 4.43 9.24 -6.50
CA ARG A 49 5.83 8.77 -6.46
C ARG A 49 6.68 9.58 -5.49
N GLU A 50 6.51 10.90 -5.42
CA GLU A 50 7.28 11.74 -4.50
C GLU A 50 6.86 11.48 -3.05
N LEU A 51 5.57 11.27 -2.80
CA LEU A 51 5.04 10.90 -1.48
C LEU A 51 5.64 9.56 -1.02
N VAL A 52 5.64 8.55 -1.89
CA VAL A 52 6.19 7.23 -1.59
C VAL A 52 7.71 7.28 -1.42
N ALA A 53 8.42 8.03 -2.26
CA ALA A 53 9.87 8.20 -2.14
C ALA A 53 10.26 8.86 -0.81
N GLN A 54 9.55 9.92 -0.40
CA GLN A 54 9.74 10.53 0.92
C GLN A 54 9.47 9.53 2.03
N TYR A 55 8.37 8.76 1.96
CA TYR A 55 8.08 7.74 2.95
C TYR A 55 9.24 6.73 3.07
N LEU A 56 9.71 6.16 1.96
CA LEU A 56 10.80 5.18 1.96
C LEU A 56 12.12 5.76 2.48
N ALA A 57 12.41 7.03 2.18
CA ALA A 57 13.60 7.71 2.69
C ALA A 57 13.62 7.87 4.22
N THR A 58 12.45 7.91 4.86
CA THR A 58 12.35 8.02 6.34
C THR A 58 12.46 6.69 7.09
N ARG A 59 12.61 5.56 6.39
CA ARG A 59 12.56 4.22 7.00
C ARG A 59 13.91 3.54 7.01
N SER A 60 14.34 3.13 8.19
CA SER A 60 15.44 2.18 8.38
C SER A 60 14.92 0.74 8.23
N ALA A 61 14.49 0.38 7.02
CA ALA A 61 13.96 -0.95 6.71
C ALA A 61 14.45 -1.45 5.35
N PRO A 62 14.47 -2.78 5.09
CA PRO A 62 14.79 -3.30 3.77
C PRO A 62 13.87 -2.69 2.70
N ARG A 63 14.44 -2.37 1.53
CA ARG A 63 13.64 -1.86 0.41
C ARG A 63 12.59 -2.90 0.01
N PRO A 64 11.33 -2.49 -0.19
CA PRO A 64 10.30 -3.39 -0.70
C PRO A 64 10.60 -3.78 -2.15
N GLN A 65 10.23 -5.01 -2.52
CA GLN A 65 10.42 -5.52 -3.90
C GLN A 65 9.27 -5.07 -4.81
N ALA A 66 8.07 -4.94 -4.26
CA ALA A 66 6.88 -4.54 -5.00
C ALA A 66 5.94 -3.72 -4.10
N ALA A 67 4.98 -3.05 -4.74
CA ALA A 67 3.95 -2.29 -4.04
C ALA A 67 2.53 -2.64 -4.48
N CYS A 68 1.58 -2.47 -3.56
CA CYS A 68 0.16 -2.54 -3.84
C CYS A 68 -0.54 -1.31 -3.25
N PHE A 69 -1.27 -0.56 -4.07
CA PHE A 69 -1.99 0.63 -3.67
C PHE A 69 -3.50 0.46 -3.86
N GLY A 70 -4.25 0.60 -2.77
CA GLY A 70 -5.69 0.89 -2.81
C GLY A 70 -5.88 2.33 -3.31
N VAL A 71 -6.70 2.54 -4.34
CA VAL A 71 -6.88 3.86 -4.97
C VAL A 71 -8.34 4.28 -5.05
N PRO A 72 -8.63 5.60 -4.96
CA PRO A 72 -9.99 6.11 -4.92
C PRO A 72 -10.44 6.39 -6.35
N GLY A 73 -10.92 5.34 -7.01
CA GLY A 73 -11.38 5.40 -8.40
C GLY A 73 -11.29 4.07 -9.13
N PRO A 74 -11.84 4.00 -10.36
CA PRO A 74 -11.75 2.82 -11.19
C PRO A 74 -10.30 2.56 -11.60
N VAL A 75 -9.92 1.29 -11.63
CA VAL A 75 -8.64 0.82 -12.19
C VAL A 75 -8.95 0.17 -13.54
N LEU A 76 -8.59 0.84 -14.63
CA LEU A 76 -8.88 0.40 -16.01
C LEU A 76 -7.57 0.09 -16.72
N GLY A 77 -7.43 -1.12 -17.25
CA GLY A 77 -6.18 -1.57 -17.89
C GLY A 77 -4.97 -1.58 -16.94
N GLY A 78 -5.20 -1.55 -15.62
CA GLY A 78 -4.13 -1.41 -14.61
C GLY A 78 -3.83 0.04 -14.20
N HIS A 79 -4.41 1.03 -14.88
CA HIS A 79 -4.18 2.46 -14.62
C HIS A 79 -5.30 3.05 -13.78
N CYS A 80 -5.01 4.11 -13.02
CA CYS A 80 -6.02 4.85 -12.28
C CYS A 80 -5.80 6.35 -12.41
N ARG A 81 -6.87 7.09 -12.71
CA ARG A 81 -6.93 8.53 -12.50
C ARG A 81 -7.72 8.78 -11.22
N THR A 82 -7.08 9.38 -10.22
CA THR A 82 -7.73 9.62 -8.93
C THR A 82 -8.83 10.67 -9.08
N THR A 83 -9.91 10.54 -8.31
CA THR A 83 -11.08 11.43 -8.41
C THR A 83 -10.85 12.81 -7.79
N ASN A 84 -10.06 12.89 -6.72
CA ASN A 84 -9.91 14.09 -5.89
C ASN A 84 -8.56 14.79 -6.04
N LEU A 85 -7.61 14.17 -6.75
CA LEU A 85 -6.30 14.75 -7.06
C LEU A 85 -6.03 14.58 -8.55
N PRO A 86 -5.22 15.44 -9.19
CA PRO A 86 -4.88 15.32 -10.60
C PRO A 86 -3.81 14.24 -10.84
N TRP A 87 -3.78 13.18 -10.03
CA TRP A 87 -2.80 12.11 -10.17
C TRP A 87 -3.26 11.08 -11.20
N GLU A 88 -2.37 10.81 -12.14
CA GLU A 88 -2.45 9.69 -13.07
C GLU A 88 -1.46 8.62 -12.59
N LEU A 89 -1.99 7.45 -12.27
CA LEU A 89 -1.24 6.35 -11.68
C LEU A 89 -1.07 5.26 -12.73
N GLU A 90 0.16 5.15 -13.22
CA GLU A 90 0.63 4.14 -14.15
C GLU A 90 1.56 3.18 -13.38
N PRO A 91 1.19 1.90 -13.19
CA PRO A 91 2.00 0.96 -12.42
C PRO A 91 3.45 0.83 -12.89
N GLY A 92 3.71 0.85 -14.21
CA GLY A 92 5.06 0.72 -14.77
C GLY A 92 5.95 1.93 -14.42
N GLU A 93 5.45 3.14 -14.59
CA GLU A 93 6.14 4.39 -14.23
C GLU A 93 6.37 4.49 -12.73
N LEU A 94 5.38 4.08 -11.92
CA LEU A 94 5.54 4.02 -10.46
C LEU A 94 6.61 2.99 -10.07
N ALA A 95 6.61 1.81 -10.69
CA ALA A 95 7.62 0.79 -10.42
C ALA A 95 9.03 1.29 -10.80
N ALA A 96 9.19 1.86 -11.99
CA ALA A 96 10.46 2.39 -12.47
C ALA A 96 10.98 3.55 -11.59
N SER A 97 10.13 4.54 -11.29
CA SER A 97 10.53 5.71 -10.50
C SER A 97 10.87 5.39 -9.04
N LEU A 98 10.24 4.36 -8.47
CA LEU A 98 10.48 3.93 -7.09
C LEU A 98 11.55 2.83 -6.98
N GLY A 99 12.04 2.31 -8.11
CA GLY A 99 12.99 1.20 -8.16
C GLY A 99 12.41 -0.10 -7.60
N LEU A 100 11.14 -0.38 -7.92
CA LEU A 100 10.41 -1.58 -7.54
C LEU A 100 10.30 -2.52 -8.75
N GLU A 101 10.21 -3.82 -8.51
CA GLU A 101 10.00 -4.82 -9.57
C GLU A 101 8.57 -4.76 -10.12
N LYS A 102 7.60 -4.42 -9.27
CA LYS A 102 6.18 -4.40 -9.64
C LYS A 102 5.36 -3.45 -8.77
N VAL A 103 4.38 -2.80 -9.39
CA VAL A 103 3.32 -2.06 -8.70
C VAL A 103 1.97 -2.64 -9.13
N LEU A 104 1.04 -2.73 -8.19
CA LEU A 104 -0.36 -3.08 -8.44
C LEU A 104 -1.26 -1.97 -7.90
N LEU A 105 -2.26 -1.60 -8.70
CA LEU A 105 -3.33 -0.71 -8.28
C LEU A 105 -4.60 -1.53 -8.12
N VAL A 106 -5.30 -1.31 -7.02
CA VAL A 106 -6.58 -1.94 -6.73
C VAL A 106 -7.54 -0.85 -6.30
N ASN A 107 -8.76 -0.84 -6.81
CA ASN A 107 -9.77 0.07 -6.28
C ASN A 107 -9.96 -0.16 -4.77
N ASP A 108 -10.15 0.90 -4.00
CA ASP A 108 -10.36 0.88 -2.54
C ASP A 108 -11.52 -0.02 -2.08
N VAL A 109 -12.69 0.08 -2.70
CA VAL A 109 -13.86 -0.77 -2.40
C VAL A 109 -13.57 -2.23 -2.74
N ALA A 110 -12.91 -2.48 -3.87
CA ALA A 110 -12.48 -3.83 -4.22
C ALA A 110 -11.49 -4.38 -3.18
N ALA A 111 -10.47 -3.62 -2.80
CA ALA A 111 -9.48 -4.01 -1.80
C ALA A 111 -10.13 -4.34 -0.44
N LEU A 112 -11.14 -3.57 -0.03
CA LEU A 112 -11.94 -3.85 1.16
C LEU A 112 -12.71 -5.17 1.04
N ALA A 113 -13.35 -5.42 -0.11
CA ALA A 113 -14.07 -6.68 -0.35
C ALA A 113 -13.11 -7.89 -0.27
N TRP A 114 -11.91 -7.78 -0.86
CA TRP A 114 -10.86 -8.79 -0.72
C TRP A 114 -10.42 -9.00 0.72
N ALA A 115 -10.30 -7.93 1.51
CA ALA A 115 -9.94 -8.03 2.92
C ALA A 115 -11.01 -8.73 3.76
N LEU A 116 -12.29 -8.41 3.53
CA LEU A 116 -13.43 -9.02 4.22
C LEU A 116 -13.62 -10.51 3.90
N ALA A 117 -13.21 -10.95 2.70
CA ALA A 117 -13.27 -12.34 2.30
C ALA A 117 -12.20 -13.22 2.99
N ARG A 118 -11.23 -12.63 3.70
CA ARG A 118 -10.20 -13.39 4.43
C ARG A 118 -10.67 -13.72 5.85
N PRO A 119 -10.27 -14.89 6.40
CA PRO A 119 -10.51 -15.18 7.81
C PRO A 119 -9.88 -14.09 8.68
N PRO A 120 -10.52 -13.72 9.81
CA PRO A 120 -10.04 -12.65 10.67
C PRO A 120 -8.60 -12.93 11.11
N LEU A 121 -7.75 -11.91 11.06
CA LEU A 121 -6.42 -12.00 11.63
C LEU A 121 -6.54 -12.38 13.11
N PRO A 122 -5.65 -13.23 13.65
CA PRO A 122 -5.63 -13.58 15.06
C PRO A 122 -5.21 -12.36 15.89
N SER A 123 -6.13 -11.42 16.07
CA SER A 123 -6.03 -10.32 17.01
C SER A 123 -7.43 -9.90 17.40
N HIS A 124 -8.17 -10.81 18.01
CA HIS A 124 -9.28 -10.40 18.86
C HIS A 124 -8.65 -9.80 20.13
N ARG A 125 -8.97 -8.55 20.44
CA ARG A 125 -8.72 -7.99 21.77
C ARG A 125 -10.08 -7.78 22.39
N VAL A 126 -10.37 -8.50 23.47
CA VAL A 126 -11.58 -8.28 24.27
C VAL A 126 -11.50 -6.83 24.77
N LEU A 127 -12.38 -5.96 24.27
CA LEU A 127 -12.37 -4.53 24.63
C LEU A 127 -12.95 -4.30 26.02
N ARG A 128 -13.79 -5.22 26.52
CA ARG A 128 -14.25 -5.31 27.91
C ARG A 128 -14.57 -6.77 28.25
N PRO A 129 -13.89 -7.39 29.23
CA PRO A 129 -14.39 -8.59 29.86
C PRO A 129 -15.68 -8.22 30.63
N GLY A 130 -16.69 -9.07 30.55
CA GLY A 130 -17.84 -9.01 31.47
C GLY A 130 -17.42 -9.34 32.90
#